data_AF-A0A3A0CV15-F1
#
_entry.id   AF-A0A3A0CV15-F1
#
_cell.length_a   1.000
_cell.length_b   1.000
_cell.length_c   1.000
_cell.angle_alpha   90.00
_cell.angle_beta   90.00
_cell.angle_gamma   90.00
#
_symmetry.space_group_name_H-M   'P 1'
#
loop_
_entity.id
_entity.type
_entity.pdbx_description
1 polymer ?
#
loop_
_entity_poly.entity_id
_entity_poly.type
_entity_poly.pdbx_seq_one_letter_code
_entity_poly.pdbx_strand_id
1 'polypeptide(L)'
;MDLGGFAALTAGNFSAMREMANVIGEKDGFKFVFQEGERRNIYLCNVGFNFLLTIIFEKTVALGLVRIFANKAVENLKQVLANAQEAETKTSEVLDVEFGLLLGKELDKSFNL
;
A
#
# COMPACT_ATOMS: atom_id res chain seq x y z
N MET A 1 -16.55 5.87 8.89
CA MET A 1 -15.47 4.89 8.71
C MET A 1 -14.18 5.64 8.95
N ASP A 2 -13.38 5.24 9.95
CA ASP A 2 -12.03 5.78 10.08
C ASP A 2 -11.14 5.15 9.01
N LEU A 3 -10.65 5.98 8.10
CA LEU A 3 -9.86 5.52 6.96
C LEU A 3 -8.47 5.02 7.41
N GLY A 4 -7.89 5.64 8.45
CA GLY A 4 -6.59 5.27 9.00
C GLY A 4 -6.62 3.88 9.61
N GLY A 5 -7.56 3.63 10.52
CA GLY A 5 -7.77 2.32 11.12
C GLY A 5 -8.08 1.24 10.09
N PHE A 6 -8.90 1.54 9.07
CA PHE A 6 -9.18 0.58 8.02
C PHE A 6 -7.95 0.25 7.15
N ALA A 7 -7.13 1.25 6.82
CA ALA A 7 -5.89 1.04 6.07
C ALA A 7 -4.91 0.15 6.86
N ALA A 8 -4.76 0.40 8.17
CA ALA A 8 -3.91 -0.41 9.04
C ALA A 8 -4.38 -1.88 9.10
N LEU A 9 -5.68 -2.10 9.31
CA LEU A 9 -6.27 -3.45 9.31
C LEU A 9 -6.07 -4.16 7.98
N THR A 10 -6.26 -3.45 6.88
CA THR A 10 -6.10 -3.98 5.53
C THR A 10 -4.66 -4.38 5.24
N ALA A 11 -3.68 -3.55 5.62
CA ALA A 11 -2.27 -3.83 5.47
C ALA A 11 -1.82 -5.04 6.31
N GLY A 12 -2.31 -5.13 7.56
CA GLY A 12 -2.07 -6.28 8.44
C GLY A 12 -2.63 -7.57 7.86
N ASN A 13 -3.89 -7.54 7.38
CA ASN A 13 -4.52 -8.68 6.73
C ASN A 13 -3.76 -9.12 5.48
N PHE A 14 -3.33 -8.19 4.61
CA PHE A 14 -2.56 -8.55 3.41
C PHE A 14 -1.20 -9.18 3.74
N SER A 15 -0.53 -8.66 4.76
CA SER A 15 0.74 -9.21 5.25
C SER A 15 0.58 -10.64 5.77
N ALA A 16 -0.47 -10.90 6.55
CA ALA A 16 -0.80 -12.24 7.01
C ALA A 16 -1.11 -13.20 5.86
N MET A 17 -1.85 -12.74 4.84
CA MET A 17 -2.17 -13.54 3.65
C MET A 17 -0.91 -13.86 2.82
N ARG A 18 0.06 -12.95 2.75
CA ARG A 18 1.36 -13.21 2.12
C ARG A 18 2.10 -14.33 2.85
N GLU A 19 2.02 -14.38 4.18
CA GLU A 19 2.61 -15.47 4.94
C GLU A 19 1.88 -16.79 4.72
N MET A 20 0.54 -16.77 4.63
CA MET A 20 -0.22 -17.96 4.25
C MET A 20 0.21 -18.49 2.88
N ALA A 21 0.46 -17.61 1.90
CA ALA A 21 0.96 -18.01 0.58
C ALA A 21 2.32 -18.72 0.68
N ASN A 22 3.23 -18.20 1.50
CA ASN A 22 4.53 -18.86 1.75
C ASN A 22 4.35 -20.27 2.32
N VAL A 23 3.46 -20.42 3.32
CA VAL A 23 3.19 -21.71 3.98
C VAL A 23 2.67 -22.76 3.01
N ILE A 24 1.84 -22.37 2.03
CA ILE A 24 1.30 -23.30 1.03
C ILE A 24 2.16 -23.44 -0.24
N GLY A 25 3.31 -22.76 -0.30
CA GLY A 25 4.25 -22.84 -1.42
C GLY A 25 3.95 -21.92 -2.62
N GLU A 26 3.06 -20.94 -2.46
CA GLU A 26 2.74 -19.93 -3.47
C GLU A 26 3.81 -18.82 -3.48
N LYS A 27 4.88 -19.05 -4.26
CA LYS A 27 6.08 -18.18 -4.30
C LYS A 27 5.80 -16.73 -4.69
N ASP A 28 4.79 -16.50 -5.54
CA ASP A 28 4.43 -15.16 -6.02
C ASP A 28 3.39 -14.47 -5.12
N GLY A 29 2.92 -15.16 -4.08
CA GLY A 29 1.84 -14.67 -3.21
C GLY A 29 0.46 -14.66 -3.88
N PHE A 30 -0.57 -14.33 -3.10
CA PHE A 30 -1.91 -14.10 -3.65
C PHE A 30 -1.97 -12.79 -4.44
N LYS A 31 -2.45 -12.86 -5.68
CA LYS A 31 -2.61 -11.67 -6.56
C LYS A 31 -3.65 -10.67 -6.02
N PHE A 32 -4.67 -11.18 -5.36
CA PHE A 32 -5.71 -10.39 -4.71
C PHE A 32 -6.33 -11.18 -3.56
N VAL A 33 -7.00 -10.46 -2.67
CA VAL A 33 -7.86 -11.02 -1.62
C VAL A 33 -9.28 -10.54 -1.87
N PHE A 34 -10.23 -11.46 -1.81
CA PHE A 34 -11.65 -11.16 -1.89
C PHE A 34 -12.34 -11.61 -0.61
N GLN A 35 -13.05 -10.69 0.03
CA GLN A 35 -13.86 -10.98 1.21
C GLN A 35 -15.32 -10.73 0.85
N GLU A 36 -16.12 -11.79 0.90
CA GLU A 36 -17.55 -11.69 0.68
C GLU A 36 -18.24 -11.27 1.98
N GLY A 37 -19.13 -10.29 1.90
CA GLY A 37 -19.99 -9.90 3.01
C GLY A 37 -21.47 -10.07 2.69
N GLU A 38 -22.32 -9.81 3.68
CA GLU A 38 -23.77 -9.85 3.50
C GLU A 38 -24.29 -8.70 2.64
N ARG A 39 -23.69 -7.50 2.81
CA ARG A 39 -24.12 -6.27 2.10
C ARG A 39 -23.07 -5.75 1.14
N ARG A 40 -21.80 -5.86 1.51
CA ARG A 40 -20.67 -5.33 0.76
C ARG A 40 -19.55 -6.35 0.71
N ASN A 41 -18.86 -6.36 -0.40
CA ASN A 41 -17.66 -7.14 -0.60
C ASN A 41 -16.43 -6.23 -0.59
N ILE A 42 -15.28 -6.81 -0.28
CA ILE A 42 -13.99 -6.14 -0.32
C ILE A 42 -13.10 -6.88 -1.31
N TYR A 43 -12.54 -6.14 -2.27
CA TYR A 43 -11.49 -6.60 -3.16
C TYR A 43 -10.21 -5.84 -2.83
N LEU A 44 -9.13 -6.57 -2.58
CA LEU A 44 -7.84 -6.02 -2.24
C LEU A 44 -6.77 -6.57 -3.18
N CYS A 45 -5.95 -5.72 -3.80
CA CYS A 45 -4.86 -6.19 -4.65
C CYS A 45 -3.60 -5.34 -4.50
N ASN A 46 -2.46 -5.93 -4.83
CA ASN A 46 -1.18 -5.23 -4.87
C ASN A 46 -1.10 -4.33 -6.11
N VAL A 47 -0.64 -3.10 -5.92
CA VAL A 47 -0.40 -2.14 -7.01
C VAL A 47 1.09 -2.14 -7.42
N GLY A 48 1.98 -2.60 -6.54
CA GLY A 48 3.43 -2.37 -6.61
C GLY A 48 3.87 -1.25 -5.68
N PHE A 49 5.17 -1.02 -5.56
CA PHE A 49 5.75 0.09 -4.78
C PHE A 49 5.29 0.14 -3.30
N ASN A 50 5.01 -1.02 -2.70
CA ASN A 50 4.43 -1.16 -1.35
C ASN A 50 3.02 -0.56 -1.17
N PHE A 51 2.26 -0.35 -2.26
CA PHE A 51 0.88 0.12 -2.21
C PHE A 51 -0.14 -1.00 -2.45
N LEU A 52 -1.27 -0.90 -1.74
CA LEU A 52 -2.44 -1.76 -1.91
C LEU A 52 -3.64 -0.94 -2.40
N LEU A 53 -4.41 -1.50 -3.33
CA LEU A 53 -5.69 -0.95 -3.76
C LEU A 53 -6.82 -1.74 -3.09
N THR A 54 -7.65 -1.03 -2.33
CA THR A 54 -8.85 -1.60 -1.71
C THR A 54 -10.10 -1.04 -2.37
N ILE A 55 -11.01 -1.93 -2.78
CA ILE A 55 -12.29 -1.58 -3.38
C ILE A 55 -13.40 -2.20 -2.53
N ILE A 56 -14.27 -1.37 -1.99
CA ILE A 56 -15.48 -1.79 -1.29
C ILE A 56 -16.67 -1.57 -2.23
N PHE A 57 -17.44 -2.62 -2.50
CA PHE A 57 -18.54 -2.57 -3.46
C PHE A 57 -19.77 -3.32 -2.95
N GLU A 58 -20.95 -2.96 -3.46
CA GLU A 58 -22.20 -3.64 -3.11
C GLU A 58 -22.19 -5.09 -3.58
N LYS A 59 -22.85 -5.98 -2.83
CA LYS A 59 -22.93 -7.42 -3.15
C LYS A 59 -23.53 -7.70 -4.54
N THR A 60 -24.35 -6.78 -5.05
CA THR A 60 -24.98 -6.84 -6.38
C THR A 60 -24.00 -6.63 -7.53
N VAL A 61 -22.85 -6.00 -7.28
CA VAL A 61 -21.84 -5.75 -8.32
C VAL A 61 -21.00 -7.00 -8.52
N ALA A 62 -20.91 -7.44 -9.78
CA ALA A 62 -20.16 -8.65 -10.14
C ALA A 62 -18.65 -8.47 -9.90
N LEU A 63 -18.02 -9.43 -9.21
CA LEU A 63 -16.58 -9.43 -8.96
C LEU A 63 -15.75 -9.32 -10.26
N GLY A 64 -16.21 -9.95 -11.34
CA GLY A 64 -15.54 -9.86 -12.64
C GLY A 64 -15.41 -8.42 -13.15
N LEU A 65 -16.45 -7.61 -12.97
CA LEU A 65 -16.45 -6.20 -13.35
C LEU A 65 -15.45 -5.40 -12.50
N VAL A 66 -15.45 -5.64 -11.19
CA VAL A 66 -14.50 -5.02 -10.25
C VAL A 66 -13.07 -5.35 -10.65
N ARG A 67 -12.78 -6.61 -11.01
CA ARG A 67 -11.43 -7.03 -11.44
C ARG A 67 -10.95 -6.34 -12.71
N ILE A 68 -11.84 -6.16 -13.70
CA ILE A 68 -11.49 -5.45 -14.95
C ILE A 68 -11.08 -4.01 -14.65
N PHE A 69 -11.89 -3.28 -13.88
CA PHE A 69 -11.60 -1.89 -13.53
C PHE A 69 -10.41 -1.76 -12.57
N ALA A 70 -10.26 -2.68 -11.62
CA ALA A 70 -9.13 -2.70 -10.70
C ALA A 70 -7.81 -2.88 -11.46
N ASN A 71 -7.75 -3.80 -12.43
CA ASN A 71 -6.54 -4.01 -13.24
C ASN A 71 -6.18 -2.74 -14.02
N LYS A 72 -7.16 -2.09 -14.66
CA LYS A 72 -6.94 -0.83 -15.37
C LYS A 72 -6.48 0.30 -14.43
N ALA A 73 -7.07 0.37 -13.24
CA ALA A 73 -6.67 1.34 -12.22
C ALA A 73 -5.22 1.08 -11.76
N VAL A 74 -4.85 -0.18 -11.53
CA VAL A 74 -3.48 -0.57 -11.15
C VAL A 74 -2.47 -0.18 -12.23
N GLU A 75 -2.77 -0.40 -13.51
CA GLU A 75 -1.89 0.01 -14.61
C GLU A 75 -1.64 1.53 -14.61
N ASN A 76 -2.70 2.32 -14.46
CA ASN A 76 -2.58 3.78 -14.39
C ASN A 76 -1.81 4.23 -13.13
N LEU A 77 -2.10 3.62 -11.97
CA LEU A 77 -1.44 3.95 -10.71
C LEU A 77 0.05 3.61 -10.75
N LYS A 78 0.45 2.50 -11.38
CA LYS A 78 1.86 2.14 -11.52
C LYS A 78 2.67 3.23 -12.22
N GLN A 79 2.11 3.86 -13.26
CA GLN A 79 2.79 4.95 -13.98
C GLN A 79 2.96 6.18 -13.08
N VAL A 80 1.92 6.54 -12.33
CA VAL A 80 1.97 7.69 -11.42
C VAL A 80 2.94 7.45 -10.26
N LEU A 81 2.89 6.25 -9.66
CA LEU A 81 3.73 5.89 -8.52
C LEU A 81 5.21 5.76 -8.92
N ALA A 82 5.51 5.25 -10.12
CA ALA A 82 6.88 5.20 -10.61
C ALA A 82 7.50 6.61 -10.67
N ASN A 83 6.78 7.58 -11.26
CA ASN A 83 7.25 8.97 -11.33
C ASN A 83 7.41 9.61 -9.94
N ALA A 84 6.49 9.32 -9.03
CA ALA A 84 6.57 9.82 -7.66
C ALA A 84 7.78 9.26 -6.92
N GLN A 85 8.09 7.97 -7.09
CA GLN A 85 9.23 7.33 -6.44
C GLN A 85 10.57 7.85 -6.98
N GLU A 86 10.66 8.13 -8.28
CA GLU A 86 11.85 8.77 -8.87
C GLU A 86 12.07 10.18 -8.32
N ALA A 87 11.00 10.96 -8.12
CA ALA A 87 11.08 12.28 -7.51
C ALA A 87 11.50 12.20 -6.03
N GLU A 88 10.91 11.29 -5.27
CA GLU A 88 11.20 11.07 -3.84
C GLU A 88 12.65 10.61 -3.62
N THR A 89 13.19 9.78 -4.51
CA THR A 89 14.61 9.33 -4.45
C THR A 89 15.55 10.52 -4.61
N LYS A 90 15.33 11.37 -5.63
CA LYS A 90 16.15 12.57 -5.87
C LYS A 90 16.03 13.60 -4.74
N THR A 91 14.85 13.74 -4.16
CA THR A 91 14.63 14.67 -3.04
C THR A 91 15.22 14.13 -1.73
N SER A 92 15.17 12.81 -1.47
CA SER A 92 15.79 12.21 -0.29
C SER A 92 17.31 12.34 -0.30
N GLU A 93 17.96 12.16 -1.45
CA GLU A 93 19.42 12.37 -1.57
C GLU A 93 19.86 13.80 -1.22
N VAL A 94 19.02 14.80 -1.56
CA VAL A 94 19.29 16.22 -1.25
C VAL A 94 18.94 16.54 0.21
N LEU A 95 17.83 16.02 0.71
CA LEU A 95 17.36 16.28 2.08
C LEU A 95 18.24 15.62 3.13
N ASP A 96 18.76 14.41 2.92
CA ASP A 96 19.47 13.66 3.97
C ASP A 96 20.72 14.39 4.50
N VAL A 97 21.44 15.10 3.61
CA VAL A 97 22.65 15.85 3.97
C VAL A 97 22.32 17.12 4.77
N GLU A 98 21.35 17.91 4.32
CA GLU A 98 20.98 19.17 4.98
C GLU A 98 20.15 18.92 6.26
N PHE A 99 19.24 17.96 6.21
CA PHE A 99 18.45 17.52 7.35
C PHE A 99 19.35 16.91 8.44
N GLY A 100 20.31 16.05 8.10
CA GLY A 100 21.23 15.46 9.09
C GLY A 100 22.02 16.52 9.87
N LEU A 101 22.48 17.58 9.19
CA LEU A 101 23.19 18.70 9.81
C LEU A 101 22.28 19.53 10.74
N LEU A 102 21.06 19.82 10.31
CA LEU A 102 20.09 20.59 11.10
C LEU A 102 19.56 19.78 12.29
N LEU A 103 19.30 18.50 12.09
CA LEU A 103 18.83 17.59 13.13
C LEU A 103 19.89 17.39 14.21
N GLY A 104 21.15 17.19 13.81
CA GLY A 104 22.27 17.09 14.76
C GLY A 104 22.36 18.32 15.66
N LYS A 105 22.33 19.52 15.07
CA LYS A 105 22.32 20.77 15.84
C LYS A 105 21.15 20.89 16.82
N GLU A 106 19.95 20.50 16.41
CA GLU A 106 18.77 20.64 17.25
C GLU A 106 18.69 19.54 18.34
N LEU A 107 19.22 18.35 18.07
CA LEU A 107 19.39 17.27 19.05
C LEU A 107 20.42 17.68 20.12
N ASP A 108 21.59 18.16 19.72
CA ASP A 108 22.63 18.61 20.66
C ASP A 108 22.08 19.69 21.61
N LYS A 109 21.29 20.61 21.06
CA LYS A 109 20.63 21.69 21.79
C LYS A 109 19.49 21.20 22.70
N SER A 110 18.75 20.17 22.30
CA SER A 110 17.65 19.59 23.08
C SER A 110 18.14 18.65 24.19
N PHE A 111 19.25 17.96 23.97
CA PHE A 111 19.83 16.99 24.89
C PHE A 111 21.02 17.54 25.70
N ASN A 112 21.42 18.79 25.49
CA ASN A 112 22.60 19.42 26.11
C ASN A 112 23.88 18.57 25.93
N LEU A 113 24.09 18.05 24.71
CA LEU A 113 25.30 17.33 24.31
C LEU A 113 26.38 18.30 23.80
#